data_AF-A0A1R2BLV5-F1
#
_entry.id   AF-A0A1R2BLV5-F1
#
_cell.length_a   1.000
_cell.length_b   1.000
_cell.length_c   1.000
_cell.angle_alpha   90.00
_cell.angle_beta   90.00
_cell.angle_gamma   90.00
#
_symmetry.space_group_name_H-M   'P 1'
#
loop_
_entity.id
_entity.type
_entity.pdbx_description
1 polymer ?
#
loop_
_entity_poly.entity_id
_entity_poly.type
_entity_poly.pdbx_seq_one_letter_code
_entity_poly.pdbx_strand_id
1 'polypeptide(L)'
;MENLQGYRKTWKVEEDEILNEIVNHYNAKNWKAIADNVSQKINKNRTSKQCRERWNNFLKFDSNRCKWTDAQIKLLFEVQFSIGNKWSKISSFFPDKSKNSIKNFYYSTIRRNIRRFNDRKIEEEQIKGPVDEIIKIPEIREILLSHKSCTKSFFIKRKLSADSLEEMRRLNNSLFTLAFNDTENSNEWDTFEPFGMNDFSNEPEVFIDQTILWD
;
A
#
# COMPACT_ATOMS: atom_id res chain seq x y z
N MET A 1 25.84 -11.30 20.00
CA MET A 1 24.66 -11.85 19.31
C MET A 1 24.09 -10.72 18.47
N GLU A 2 24.13 -10.83 17.15
CA GLU A 2 23.75 -9.74 16.24
C GLU A 2 22.23 -9.55 16.20
N ASN A 3 21.80 -8.31 16.45
CA ASN A 3 20.43 -7.85 16.34
C ASN A 3 19.94 -7.99 14.88
N LEU A 4 19.04 -8.96 14.64
CA LEU A 4 18.33 -9.12 13.36
C LEU A 4 17.16 -8.15 13.26
N GLN A 5 17.48 -6.86 13.25
CA GLN A 5 16.53 -5.80 12.96
C GLN A 5 15.98 -5.98 11.53
N GLY A 6 14.66 -6.00 11.40
CA GLY A 6 13.90 -6.34 10.19
C GLY A 6 14.16 -5.42 8.99
N TYR A 7 15.33 -5.52 8.38
CA TYR A 7 15.59 -4.97 7.06
C TYR A 7 14.71 -5.72 6.06
N ARG A 8 13.82 -5.00 5.38
CA ARG A 8 13.20 -5.46 4.13
C ARG A 8 14.33 -5.89 3.21
N LYS A 9 14.62 -7.20 3.15
CA LYS A 9 15.76 -7.75 2.40
C LYS A 9 15.54 -7.47 0.91
N THR A 10 16.15 -6.41 0.41
CA THR A 10 16.16 -6.02 -1.00
C THR A 10 16.55 -7.21 -1.87
N TRP A 11 15.80 -7.44 -2.95
CA TRP A 11 16.11 -8.44 -3.97
C TRP A 11 17.14 -7.84 -4.93
N LYS A 12 18.24 -8.55 -5.15
CA LYS A 12 19.21 -8.21 -6.18
C LYS A 12 18.78 -8.75 -7.54
N VAL A 13 19.39 -8.24 -8.60
CA VAL A 13 19.10 -8.68 -9.98
C VAL A 13 19.43 -10.16 -10.15
N GLU A 14 20.54 -10.63 -9.59
CA GLU A 14 20.94 -12.03 -9.64
C GLU A 14 19.93 -12.93 -8.90
N GLU A 15 19.40 -12.45 -7.76
CA GLU A 15 18.36 -13.17 -7.02
C GLU A 15 17.05 -13.25 -7.83
N ASP A 16 16.71 -12.21 -8.60
CA ASP A 16 15.53 -12.18 -9.46
C ASP A 16 15.66 -13.13 -10.66
N GLU A 17 16.82 -13.18 -11.30
CA GLU A 17 17.12 -14.10 -12.41
C GLU A 17 16.98 -15.55 -11.96
N ILE A 18 17.59 -15.90 -10.81
CA ILE A 18 17.50 -17.23 -10.21
C ILE A 18 16.05 -17.56 -9.84
N LEU A 19 15.32 -16.62 -9.22
CA LEU A 19 13.91 -16.82 -8.87
C LEU A 19 13.07 -17.04 -10.13
N ASN A 20 13.31 -16.28 -11.21
CA ASN A 20 12.59 -16.43 -12.47
C ASN A 20 12.83 -17.81 -13.10
N GLU A 21 14.09 -18.25 -13.19
CA GLU A 21 14.47 -19.57 -13.71
C GLU A 21 13.76 -20.69 -12.94
N ILE A 22 13.86 -20.68 -11.60
CA ILE A 22 13.28 -21.72 -10.74
C ILE A 22 11.75 -21.69 -10.80
N VAL A 23 11.13 -20.51 -10.76
CA VAL A 23 9.66 -20.42 -10.84
C VAL A 23 9.14 -20.98 -12.16
N ASN A 24 9.83 -20.72 -13.27
CA ASN A 24 9.46 -21.27 -14.58
C ASN A 24 9.60 -22.80 -14.60
N HIS A 25 10.65 -23.36 -13.99
CA HIS A 25 10.81 -24.82 -13.86
C HIS A 25 9.65 -25.47 -13.06
N TYR A 26 9.24 -24.84 -11.95
CA TYR A 26 8.16 -25.33 -11.07
C TYR A 26 6.75 -24.84 -11.45
N ASN A 27 6.59 -24.14 -12.57
CA ASN A 27 5.34 -23.53 -13.04
C ASN A 27 4.58 -22.71 -11.96
N ALA A 28 5.32 -22.05 -11.05
CA ALA A 28 4.76 -21.22 -9.96
C ALA A 28 3.76 -21.92 -9.00
N LYS A 29 3.81 -23.26 -8.86
CA LYS A 29 2.87 -24.03 -8.01
C LYS A 29 3.41 -24.33 -6.62
N ASN A 30 4.65 -24.82 -6.51
CA ASN A 30 5.22 -25.28 -5.24
C ASN A 30 6.18 -24.25 -4.63
N TRP A 31 5.63 -23.25 -3.94
CA TRP A 31 6.41 -22.14 -3.37
C TRP A 31 7.41 -22.55 -2.29
N LYS A 32 7.18 -23.68 -1.61
CA LYS A 32 8.13 -24.24 -0.64
C LYS A 32 9.37 -24.76 -1.36
N ALA A 33 9.18 -25.66 -2.32
CA ALA A 33 10.30 -26.18 -3.12
C ALA A 33 11.03 -25.05 -3.88
N ILE A 34 10.31 -24.07 -4.44
CA ILE A 34 10.90 -22.90 -5.10
C ILE A 34 11.80 -22.14 -4.12
N ALA A 35 11.33 -21.85 -2.91
CA ALA A 35 12.12 -21.11 -1.92
C ALA A 35 13.36 -21.87 -1.44
N ASP A 36 13.26 -23.19 -1.27
CA ASP A 36 14.39 -24.03 -0.89
C ASP A 36 15.47 -24.01 -1.97
N ASN A 37 15.08 -24.21 -3.24
CA ASN A 37 16.00 -24.17 -4.39
C ASN A 37 16.63 -22.78 -4.59
N VAL A 38 15.82 -21.72 -4.46
CA VAL A 38 16.33 -20.34 -4.55
C VAL A 38 17.38 -20.12 -3.46
N SER A 39 17.04 -20.43 -2.21
CA SER A 39 17.92 -20.21 -1.05
C SER A 39 19.25 -20.96 -1.17
N GLN A 40 19.21 -22.18 -1.70
CA GLN A 40 20.41 -22.96 -2.01
C GLN A 40 21.27 -22.30 -3.09
N LYS A 41 20.68 -21.86 -4.22
CA LYS A 41 21.44 -21.22 -5.31
C LYS A 41 22.05 -19.88 -4.90
N ILE A 42 21.36 -19.06 -4.11
CA ILE A 42 21.84 -17.72 -3.72
C ILE A 42 22.64 -17.72 -2.40
N ASN A 43 22.83 -18.89 -1.78
CA ASN A 43 23.43 -19.08 -0.45
C ASN A 43 22.89 -18.10 0.62
N LYS A 44 21.57 -17.90 0.63
CA LYS A 44 20.87 -16.95 1.52
C LYS A 44 19.43 -17.38 1.70
N ASN A 45 18.97 -17.39 2.95
CA ASN A 45 17.61 -17.80 3.27
C ASN A 45 16.56 -16.82 2.67
N ARG A 46 15.69 -17.35 1.80
CA ARG A 46 14.49 -16.72 1.26
C ARG A 46 13.29 -17.60 1.54
N THR A 47 12.22 -17.04 2.11
CA THR A 47 11.02 -17.81 2.46
C THR A 47 10.05 -17.94 1.27
N SER A 48 9.17 -18.96 1.31
CA SER A 48 8.10 -19.17 0.31
C SER A 48 7.26 -17.92 0.10
N LYS A 49 6.95 -17.19 1.19
CA LYS A 49 6.22 -15.93 1.14
C LYS A 49 6.99 -14.87 0.37
N GLN A 50 8.29 -14.69 0.66
CA GLN A 50 9.13 -13.71 -0.01
C GLN A 50 9.26 -13.99 -1.51
N CYS A 51 9.51 -15.25 -1.89
CA CYS A 51 9.61 -15.65 -3.30
C CYS A 51 8.29 -15.40 -4.05
N ARG A 52 7.15 -15.81 -3.46
CA ARG A 52 5.82 -15.61 -4.04
C ARG A 52 5.46 -14.14 -4.20
N GLU A 53 5.76 -13.31 -3.20
CA GLU A 53 5.51 -11.87 -3.26
C GLU A 53 6.38 -11.21 -4.32
N ARG A 54 7.68 -11.56 -4.40
CA ARG A 54 8.58 -11.00 -5.41
C ARG A 54 8.12 -11.35 -6.81
N TRP A 55 7.78 -12.62 -7.04
CA TRP A 55 7.26 -13.09 -8.31
C TRP A 55 6.00 -12.34 -8.73
N ASN A 56 4.95 -12.37 -7.90
CA ASN A 56 3.65 -11.81 -8.27
C ASN A 56 3.66 -10.29 -8.42
N ASN A 57 4.52 -9.58 -7.67
CA ASN A 57 4.55 -8.13 -7.70
C ASN A 57 5.48 -7.55 -8.77
N PHE A 58 6.58 -8.25 -9.10
CA PHE A 58 7.67 -7.69 -9.89
C PHE A 58 8.14 -8.56 -11.07
N LEU A 59 8.15 -9.89 -10.99
CA LEU A 59 8.77 -10.74 -12.02
C LEU A 59 7.78 -11.39 -13.00
N LYS A 60 6.56 -11.68 -12.54
CA LYS A 60 5.51 -12.30 -13.36
C LYS A 60 5.16 -11.46 -14.61
N PHE A 61 5.31 -10.14 -14.51
CA PHE A 61 4.99 -9.20 -15.57
C PHE A 61 6.28 -8.66 -16.18
N ASP A 62 6.40 -8.79 -17.50
CA ASP A 62 7.59 -8.37 -18.25
C ASP A 62 7.98 -6.89 -18.00
N SER A 63 9.27 -6.59 -18.02
CA SER A 63 9.89 -5.31 -17.67
C SER A 63 9.36 -4.11 -18.47
N ASN A 64 8.95 -4.33 -19.72
CA ASN A 64 8.30 -3.32 -20.58
C ASN A 64 6.90 -2.88 -20.07
N ARG A 65 6.31 -3.60 -19.12
CA ARG A 65 4.96 -3.35 -18.56
C ARG A 65 4.98 -2.35 -17.39
N CYS A 66 6.15 -1.79 -17.04
CA CYS A 66 6.28 -0.74 -16.02
C CYS A 66 5.74 0.63 -16.46
N LYS A 67 5.59 0.88 -17.77
CA LYS A 67 5.08 2.17 -18.26
C LYS A 67 3.56 2.22 -18.13
N TRP A 68 3.08 3.33 -17.58
CA TRP A 68 1.65 3.67 -17.51
C TRP A 68 1.28 4.51 -18.72
N THR A 69 0.27 4.06 -19.48
CA THR A 69 -0.31 4.84 -20.58
C THR A 69 -1.38 5.78 -20.03
N ASP A 70 -1.67 6.87 -20.75
CA ASP A 70 -2.69 7.83 -20.32
C ASP A 70 -4.08 7.19 -20.24
N ALA A 71 -4.39 6.23 -21.12
CA ALA A 71 -5.60 5.42 -21.06
C ALA A 71 -5.68 4.58 -19.79
N GLN A 72 -4.58 3.92 -19.38
CA GLN A 72 -4.51 3.15 -18.14
C GLN A 72 -4.67 4.05 -16.91
N ILE A 73 -4.07 5.25 -16.94
CA ILE A 73 -4.15 6.23 -15.85
C ILE A 73 -5.60 6.73 -15.69
N LYS A 74 -6.25 7.07 -16.81
CA LYS A 74 -7.66 7.49 -16.81
C LYS A 74 -8.57 6.39 -16.25
N LEU A 75 -8.43 5.17 -16.77
CA LEU A 75 -9.20 4.01 -16.30
C LEU A 75 -8.97 3.76 -14.80
N LEU A 76 -7.74 3.89 -14.31
CA LEU A 76 -7.43 3.70 -12.89
C LEU A 76 -8.23 4.64 -12.01
N PHE A 77 -8.26 5.94 -12.35
CA PHE A 77 -8.97 6.93 -11.56
C PHE A 77 -10.49 6.80 -11.67
N GLU A 78 -11.02 6.39 -12.82
CA GLU A 78 -12.46 6.12 -13.01
C GLU A 78 -12.92 4.91 -12.19
N VAL A 79 -12.19 3.79 -12.27
CA VAL A 79 -12.52 2.59 -11.52
C VAL A 79 -12.33 2.83 -10.03
N GLN A 80 -11.24 3.46 -9.60
CA GLN A 80 -11.02 3.78 -8.18
C GLN A 80 -12.12 4.69 -7.64
N PHE A 81 -12.59 5.67 -8.41
CA PHE A 81 -13.73 6.51 -8.02
C PHE A 81 -15.02 5.70 -7.85
N SER A 82 -15.25 4.71 -8.72
CA SER A 82 -16.49 3.92 -8.73
C SER A 82 -16.55 2.86 -7.62
N ILE A 83 -15.42 2.21 -7.29
CA ILE A 83 -15.40 1.07 -6.36
C ILE A 83 -14.53 1.27 -5.11
N GLY A 84 -13.85 2.42 -4.99
CA GLY A 84 -12.94 2.75 -3.90
C GLY A 84 -11.60 2.01 -3.96
N ASN A 85 -10.88 1.96 -2.83
CA ASN A 85 -9.54 1.37 -2.69
C ASN A 85 -9.53 -0.18 -2.69
N LYS A 86 -10.37 -0.81 -3.52
CA LYS A 86 -10.47 -2.27 -3.67
C LYS A 86 -9.44 -2.78 -4.67
N TRP A 87 -8.16 -2.64 -4.35
CA TRP A 87 -7.05 -2.89 -5.29
C TRP A 87 -7.05 -4.28 -5.94
N SER A 88 -7.50 -5.33 -5.23
CA SER A 88 -7.65 -6.67 -5.82
C SER A 88 -8.68 -6.68 -6.96
N LYS A 89 -9.83 -6.00 -6.78
CA LYS A 89 -10.87 -5.86 -7.80
C LYS A 89 -10.46 -4.89 -8.92
N ILE A 90 -9.68 -3.86 -8.59
CA ILE A 90 -9.12 -2.96 -9.61
C ILE A 90 -8.14 -3.72 -10.51
N SER A 91 -7.30 -4.62 -9.94
CA SER A 91 -6.29 -5.34 -10.74
C SER A 91 -6.86 -6.23 -11.84
N SER A 92 -8.11 -6.70 -11.72
CA SER A 92 -8.79 -7.44 -12.79
C SER A 92 -9.01 -6.61 -14.08
N PHE A 93 -8.98 -5.27 -14.01
CA PHE A 93 -9.08 -4.39 -15.17
C PHE A 93 -7.73 -4.13 -15.86
N PHE A 94 -6.61 -4.55 -15.24
CA PHE A 94 -5.26 -4.30 -15.74
C PHE A 94 -4.50 -5.63 -15.88
N PRO A 95 -4.63 -6.32 -17.04
CA PRO A 95 -4.02 -7.64 -17.23
C PRO A 95 -2.49 -7.62 -17.15
N ASP A 96 -1.88 -6.45 -17.36
CA ASP A 96 -0.44 -6.22 -17.39
C ASP A 96 0.10 -5.53 -16.12
N LYS A 97 -0.73 -5.22 -15.12
CA LYS A 97 -0.30 -4.54 -13.88
C LYS A 97 -0.62 -5.36 -12.64
N SER A 98 0.36 -5.50 -11.76
CA SER A 98 0.11 -6.09 -10.44
C SER A 98 -0.74 -5.15 -9.57
N LYS A 99 -1.54 -5.74 -8.66
CA LYS A 99 -2.26 -5.00 -7.60
C LYS A 99 -1.36 -4.00 -6.87
N ASN A 100 -0.12 -4.40 -6.58
CA ASN A 100 0.85 -3.55 -5.90
C ASN A 100 1.30 -2.36 -6.78
N SER A 101 1.57 -2.60 -8.07
CA SER A 101 1.90 -1.54 -9.03
C SER A 101 0.79 -0.49 -9.13
N ILE A 102 -0.47 -0.94 -9.21
CA ILE A 102 -1.65 -0.07 -9.27
C ILE A 102 -1.77 0.81 -8.03
N LYS A 103 -1.75 0.18 -6.84
CA LYS A 103 -1.79 0.88 -5.56
C LYS A 103 -0.64 1.90 -5.45
N ASN A 104 0.56 1.49 -5.81
CA ASN A 104 1.75 2.35 -5.74
C ASN A 104 1.65 3.53 -6.69
N PHE A 105 1.17 3.34 -7.92
CA PHE A 105 1.00 4.40 -8.89
C PHE A 105 -0.01 5.45 -8.40
N TYR A 106 -1.16 5.00 -7.88
CA TYR A 106 -2.20 5.86 -7.32
C TYR A 106 -1.66 6.75 -6.19
N TYR A 107 -1.13 6.15 -5.13
CA TYR A 107 -0.64 6.93 -3.98
C TYR A 107 0.62 7.74 -4.31
N SER A 108 1.48 7.28 -5.21
CA SER A 108 2.65 8.06 -5.62
C SER A 108 2.27 9.29 -6.43
N THR A 109 1.24 9.18 -7.27
CA THR A 109 0.67 10.34 -7.97
C THR A 109 0.11 11.36 -7.00
N ILE A 110 -0.72 10.90 -6.04
CA ILE A 110 -1.32 11.77 -5.02
C ILE A 110 -0.24 12.47 -4.19
N ARG A 111 0.70 11.71 -3.59
CA ARG A 111 1.77 12.29 -2.76
C ARG A 111 2.65 13.27 -3.53
N ARG A 112 2.93 12.98 -4.80
CA ARG A 112 3.67 13.90 -5.68
C ARG A 112 2.90 15.21 -5.85
N ASN A 113 1.60 15.14 -6.09
CA ASN A 113 0.77 16.31 -6.33
C ASN A 113 0.51 17.11 -5.03
N ILE A 114 0.35 16.45 -3.87
CA ILE A 114 0.34 17.11 -2.55
C ILE A 114 1.62 17.92 -2.35
N ARG A 115 2.80 17.30 -2.54
CA ARG A 115 4.08 18.02 -2.40
C ARG A 115 4.20 19.20 -3.36
N ARG A 116 3.74 19.05 -4.60
CA ARG A 116 3.79 20.13 -5.60
C ARG A 116 2.84 21.27 -5.25
N PHE A 117 1.66 20.96 -4.71
CA PHE A 117 0.68 21.96 -4.29
C PHE A 117 1.11 22.69 -3.02
N ASN A 118 1.56 21.96 -2.00
CA ASN A 118 1.98 22.53 -0.72
C ASN A 118 3.31 23.31 -0.80
N ASP A 119 4.05 23.19 -1.90
CA ASP A 119 5.29 23.93 -2.12
C ASP A 119 5.02 25.44 -2.06
N ARG A 120 5.70 26.13 -1.13
CA ARG A 120 5.60 27.59 -0.90
C ARG A 120 4.22 28.08 -0.44
N LYS A 121 3.35 27.20 0.05
CA LYS A 121 2.07 27.58 0.69
C LYS A 121 2.21 27.66 2.20
N ILE A 122 1.51 28.62 2.80
CA ILE A 122 1.31 28.68 4.26
C ILE A 122 0.50 27.48 4.73
N GLU A 123 0.66 27.12 6.00
CA GLU A 123 0.08 25.91 6.58
C GLU A 123 -1.44 25.81 6.39
N GLU A 124 -2.15 26.94 6.47
CA GLU A 124 -3.60 27.05 6.36
C GLU A 124 -4.12 26.81 4.94
N GLU A 125 -3.27 26.98 3.93
CA GLU A 125 -3.58 26.73 2.51
C GLU A 125 -3.11 25.34 2.05
N GLN A 126 -2.40 24.58 2.90
CA GLN A 126 -1.86 23.27 2.53
C GLN A 126 -2.91 22.16 2.58
N ILE A 127 -2.85 21.25 1.61
CA ILE A 127 -3.62 20.00 1.65
C ILE A 127 -2.98 19.09 2.69
N LYS A 128 -3.71 18.79 3.77
CA LYS A 128 -3.30 17.89 4.86
C LYS A 128 -4.46 17.01 5.29
N GLY A 129 -4.15 15.83 5.81
CA GLY A 129 -5.13 14.89 6.33
C GLY A 129 -5.06 13.50 5.67
N PRO A 130 -6.00 12.61 6.03
CA PRO A 130 -6.09 11.28 5.45
C PRO A 130 -6.55 11.37 4.00
N VAL A 131 -5.75 10.81 3.10
CA VAL A 131 -5.95 10.86 1.64
C VAL A 131 -7.34 10.37 1.24
N ASP A 132 -7.85 9.33 1.92
CA ASP A 132 -9.12 8.69 1.57
C ASP A 132 -10.34 9.58 1.84
N GLU A 133 -10.21 10.55 2.76
CA GLU A 133 -11.27 11.50 3.10
C GLU A 133 -11.14 12.78 2.28
N ILE A 134 -9.94 13.38 2.24
CA ILE A 134 -9.73 14.65 1.52
C ILE A 134 -9.95 14.54 0.01
N ILE A 135 -9.77 13.34 -0.57
CA ILE A 135 -10.01 13.13 -2.00
C ILE A 135 -11.51 13.14 -2.37
N LYS A 136 -12.41 13.09 -1.39
CA LYS A 136 -13.85 13.23 -1.62
C LYS A 136 -14.22 14.67 -2.00
N ILE A 137 -13.40 15.65 -1.60
CA ILE A 137 -13.58 17.06 -1.96
C ILE A 137 -13.22 17.23 -3.45
N PRO A 138 -14.16 17.67 -4.33
CA PRO A 138 -13.94 17.70 -5.78
C PRO A 138 -12.72 18.52 -6.20
N GLU A 139 -12.52 19.69 -5.59
CA GLU A 139 -11.41 20.59 -5.94
C GLU A 139 -10.04 19.96 -5.57
N ILE A 140 -9.96 19.34 -4.40
CA ILE A 140 -8.77 18.59 -3.97
C ILE A 140 -8.54 17.41 -4.91
N ARG A 141 -9.59 16.65 -5.25
CA ARG A 141 -9.49 15.52 -6.18
C ARG A 141 -8.88 15.92 -7.52
N GLU A 142 -9.34 17.02 -8.13
CA GLU A 142 -8.77 17.53 -9.39
C GLU A 142 -7.28 17.83 -9.27
N ILE A 143 -6.86 18.47 -8.18
CA ILE A 143 -5.45 18.79 -7.91
C ILE A 143 -4.64 17.51 -7.70
N LEU A 144 -5.14 16.57 -6.90
CA LEU A 144 -4.43 15.34 -6.53
C LEU A 144 -4.32 14.36 -7.69
N LEU A 145 -5.30 14.32 -8.59
CA LEU A 145 -5.31 13.45 -9.77
C LEU A 145 -4.79 14.15 -11.05
N SER A 146 -4.27 15.38 -10.92
CA SER A 146 -3.68 16.14 -12.02
C SER A 146 -2.56 15.37 -12.72
N HIS A 147 -2.54 15.47 -14.06
CA HIS A 147 -1.60 14.76 -14.91
C HIS A 147 -0.14 15.18 -14.65
N LYS A 148 0.82 14.27 -14.89
CA LYS A 148 2.25 14.51 -14.63
C LYS A 148 2.84 15.69 -15.41
N SER A 149 2.22 16.04 -16.54
CA SER A 149 2.63 17.17 -17.41
C SER A 149 2.34 18.54 -16.79
N CYS A 150 1.48 18.63 -15.77
CA CYS A 150 1.23 19.88 -15.06
C CYS A 150 2.53 20.39 -14.43
N THR A 151 2.90 21.63 -14.76
CA THR A 151 4.12 22.29 -14.30
C THR A 151 4.02 22.68 -12.83
N LYS A 152 5.16 22.96 -12.20
CA LYS A 152 5.19 23.46 -10.82
C LYS A 152 4.41 24.77 -10.67
N SER A 153 4.46 25.65 -11.68
CA SER A 153 3.72 26.92 -11.69
C SER A 153 2.20 26.74 -11.72
N PHE A 154 1.69 25.67 -12.34
CA PHE A 154 0.26 25.33 -12.28
C PHE A 154 -0.22 25.11 -10.84
N PHE A 155 0.54 24.35 -10.06
CA PHE A 155 0.17 24.04 -8.67
C PHE A 155 0.30 25.24 -7.73
N ILE A 156 1.36 26.04 -7.89
CA ILE A 156 1.60 27.23 -7.05
C ILE A 156 0.50 28.28 -7.25
N LYS A 157 0.07 28.51 -8.49
CA LYS A 157 -0.96 29.51 -8.81
C LYS A 157 -2.35 29.12 -8.34
N ARG A 158 -2.62 27.83 -8.18
CA ARG A 158 -3.93 27.33 -7.78
C ARG A 158 -4.12 27.52 -6.28
N LYS A 159 -5.31 27.93 -5.88
CA LYS A 159 -5.74 28.03 -4.48
C LYS A 159 -7.00 27.19 -4.32
N LEU A 160 -7.19 26.67 -3.12
CA LEU A 160 -8.45 26.05 -2.74
C LEU A 160 -9.47 27.14 -2.42
N SER A 161 -10.72 26.89 -2.77
CA SER A 161 -11.86 27.67 -2.29
C SER A 161 -11.96 27.64 -0.77
N ALA A 162 -12.54 28.69 -0.19
CA ALA A 162 -12.80 28.75 1.25
C ALA A 162 -13.63 27.54 1.71
N ASP A 163 -14.66 27.17 0.94
CA ASP A 163 -15.52 26.02 1.21
C ASP A 163 -14.73 24.69 1.25
N SER A 164 -13.81 24.48 0.30
CA SER A 164 -12.97 23.27 0.28
C SER A 164 -11.97 23.22 1.44
N LEU A 165 -11.46 24.38 1.88
CA LEU A 165 -10.58 24.46 3.06
C LEU A 165 -11.35 24.19 4.35
N GLU A 166 -12.55 24.76 4.48
CA GLU A 166 -13.46 24.54 5.61
C GLU A 166 -13.81 23.05 5.73
N GLU A 167 -14.21 22.42 4.62
CA GLU A 167 -14.58 21.00 4.60
C GLU A 167 -13.39 20.10 4.93
N MET A 168 -12.20 20.40 4.41
CA MET A 168 -10.98 19.67 4.76
C MET A 168 -10.68 19.78 6.26
N ARG A 169 -10.82 20.96 6.86
CA ARG A 169 -10.64 21.16 8.32
C ARG A 169 -11.68 20.39 9.12
N ARG A 170 -12.95 20.42 8.69
CA ARG A 170 -14.04 19.67 9.33
C ARG A 170 -13.77 18.18 9.35
N LEU A 171 -13.32 17.61 8.22
CA LEU A 171 -12.95 16.20 8.12
C LEU A 171 -11.78 15.85 9.05
N ASN A 172 -10.72 16.68 9.05
CA ASN A 172 -9.56 16.46 9.92
C ASN A 172 -9.94 16.52 11.41
N ASN A 173 -10.77 17.48 11.81
CA ASN A 173 -11.24 17.63 13.18
C ASN A 173 -12.19 16.50 13.58
N SER A 174 -13.12 16.09 12.72
CA SER A 174 -14.04 14.98 13.00
C SER A 174 -13.29 13.67 13.25
N LEU A 175 -12.23 13.40 12.48
CA LEU A 175 -11.42 12.20 12.65
C LEU A 175 -10.57 12.27 13.93
N PHE A 176 -10.10 13.47 14.28
CA PHE A 176 -9.48 13.70 15.57
C PHE A 176 -10.47 13.41 16.71
N THR A 177 -11.66 14.00 16.70
CA THR A 177 -12.69 13.77 17.74
C THR A 177 -13.11 12.31 17.86
N LEU A 178 -13.29 11.58 16.75
CA LEU A 178 -13.60 10.15 16.79
C LEU A 178 -12.48 9.34 17.47
N ALA A 179 -11.22 9.64 17.14
CA ALA A 179 -10.07 8.97 17.77
C ALA A 179 -9.95 9.26 19.27
N PHE A 180 -10.48 10.38 19.77
CA PHE A 180 -10.49 10.75 21.20
C PHE A 180 -11.74 10.26 21.95
N ASN A 181 -12.88 10.07 21.28
CA ASN A 181 -14.10 9.56 21.91
C ASN A 181 -14.11 8.03 22.04
N ASP A 182 -13.41 7.32 21.15
CA ASP A 182 -13.20 5.87 21.27
C ASP A 182 -12.31 5.49 22.47
N THR A 183 -11.61 6.45 23.08
CA THR A 183 -10.81 6.23 24.30
C THR A 183 -11.58 6.36 25.62
N GLU A 184 -12.81 6.88 25.63
CA GLU A 184 -13.60 7.07 26.87
C GLU A 184 -14.76 6.07 27.05
N ASN A 185 -14.96 5.12 26.12
CA ASN A 185 -16.06 4.17 26.23
C ASN A 185 -15.72 2.73 25.77
N SER A 186 -14.67 2.15 26.37
CA SER A 186 -14.58 0.69 26.61
C SER A 186 -13.41 0.36 27.54
N ASN A 187 -13.66 0.37 28.86
CA ASN A 187 -12.87 -0.39 29.84
C ASN A 187 -13.19 -1.89 29.69
N GLU A 188 -12.66 -2.51 28.64
CA GLU A 188 -12.82 -3.95 28.38
C GLU A 188 -11.45 -4.57 28.02
N TRP A 189 -10.41 -4.20 28.77
CA TRP A 189 -9.07 -4.82 28.69
C TRP A 189 -8.56 -5.40 30.01
N ASP A 190 -9.32 -5.26 31.10
CA ASP A 190 -8.99 -5.81 32.41
C ASP A 190 -9.97 -6.91 32.82
N THR A 191 -9.73 -8.16 32.40
CA THR A 191 -9.87 -9.38 33.21
C THR A 191 -9.41 -10.59 32.37
N PHE A 192 -8.19 -11.08 32.58
CA PHE A 192 -7.84 -12.44 32.19
C PHE A 192 -6.94 -13.05 33.27
N GLU A 193 -7.54 -13.86 34.14
CA GLU A 193 -6.85 -14.82 35.00
C GLU A 193 -7.23 -16.26 34.58
N PRO A 194 -6.36 -17.24 34.90
CA PRO A 194 -6.02 -18.36 34.04
C PRO A 194 -6.64 -19.67 34.52
N PHE A 195 -6.97 -20.59 33.61
CA PHE A 195 -6.92 -22.07 33.75
C PHE A 195 -7.28 -22.61 32.35
N GLY A 196 -6.68 -23.65 31.76
CA GLY A 196 -6.17 -24.90 32.32
C GLY A 196 -6.60 -25.98 31.29
N MET A 197 -5.68 -26.88 30.96
CA MET A 197 -5.85 -27.97 29.99
C MET A 197 -7.11 -28.83 30.22
N ASN A 198 -7.95 -29.03 29.20
CA ASN A 198 -8.08 -30.33 28.48
C ASN A 198 -9.21 -30.39 27.42
N ASP A 199 -8.78 -30.80 26.22
CA ASP A 199 -9.39 -31.67 25.21
C ASP A 199 -10.83 -31.42 24.69
N PHE A 200 -10.91 -30.80 23.51
CA PHE A 200 -11.75 -31.33 22.43
C PHE A 200 -10.89 -31.43 21.17
N SER A 201 -10.65 -32.67 20.78
CA SER A 201 -9.84 -33.08 19.65
C SER A 201 -10.45 -32.63 18.31
N ASN A 202 -9.54 -32.14 17.46
CA ASN A 202 -9.64 -31.85 16.03
C ASN A 202 -10.16 -30.46 15.58
N GLU A 203 -9.21 -29.76 14.94
CA GLU A 203 -9.28 -28.48 14.20
C GLU A 203 -9.44 -27.22 15.07
N PRO A 204 -8.74 -26.08 14.81
CA PRO A 204 -8.70 -25.38 13.51
C PRO A 204 -7.45 -24.48 13.23
N GLU A 205 -7.54 -23.72 12.12
CA GLU A 205 -6.89 -22.42 11.83
C GLU A 205 -7.14 -21.39 13.00
N VAL A 206 -6.48 -20.23 13.19
CA VAL A 206 -6.27 -19.07 12.30
C VAL A 206 -5.32 -18.04 12.99
N PHE A 207 -4.64 -17.24 12.16
CA PHE A 207 -4.37 -15.79 12.29
C PHE A 207 -3.38 -15.19 13.32
N ILE A 208 -2.94 -13.99 12.91
CA ILE A 208 -1.82 -13.15 13.33
C ILE A 208 -2.37 -11.97 14.15
N ASP A 209 -1.63 -11.45 15.13
CA ASP A 209 -1.43 -10.00 15.20
C ASP A 209 -0.02 -9.58 15.68
N GLN A 210 0.42 -8.50 15.06
CA GLN A 210 1.57 -7.65 15.27
C GLN A 210 1.28 -6.83 16.54
N THR A 211 2.12 -6.80 17.58
CA THR A 211 3.26 -5.88 17.65
C THR A 211 3.89 -6.04 19.05
N ILE A 212 5.14 -6.50 19.12
CA ILE A 212 6.10 -5.98 20.10
C ILE A 212 7.20 -5.34 19.25
N LEU A 213 7.28 -4.02 19.40
CA LEU A 213 8.18 -3.08 18.77
C LEU A 213 9.25 -2.71 19.81
N TRP A 214 10.51 -2.69 19.37
CA TRP A 214 11.71 -2.19 20.07
C TRP A 214 12.40 -3.13 21.08
N ASP A 215 13.22 -4.04 20.56
CA ASP A 215 14.66 -4.20 20.85
C ASP A 215 15.37 -4.91 19.68
#